data_AF-A0A355S747-F1
#
_entry.id   AF-A0A355S747-F1
#
_cell.length_a   1.000
_cell.length_b   1.000
_cell.length_c   1.000
_cell.angle_alpha   90.00
_cell.angle_beta   90.00
_cell.angle_gamma   90.00
#
_symmetry.space_group_name_H-M   'P 1'
#
loop_
_entity.id
_entity.type
_entity.pdbx_description
1 polymer ?
#
loop_
_entity_poly.entity_id
_entity_poly.type
_entity_poly.pdbx_seq_one_letter_code
_entity_poly.pdbx_strand_id
1 'polypeptide(L)'
;MGWRIRPLKPRLLPVLSAIFLALALPVPAVKAQKVHPPNIVLIIADDLGYGDLGCFGQKVLKTPRIDRMASEGMRFTQFYAGSTVCAPSRSVLMTGRHMGRTVVRGNSTRPVILRPEDPNLAALLKSAGYRAACIGKWGLGTPDNISNPNDIGFDHFFGYVDMWHAHNFYPEFLIRNGRVEKLRNEVAPRWKPFQVPGKAQGGRGVAVKRIDYAPDLFVAEAEKFIRENKEGPFFLIHSLNVPHAN
;
A
#
# COMPACT_ATOMS: atom_id res chain seq x y z
N MET A 1 58.94 15.69 79.86
CA MET A 1 58.51 14.47 79.15
C MET A 1 58.22 14.85 77.69
N GLY A 2 59.22 14.76 76.81
CA GLY A 2 59.12 15.21 75.42
C GLY A 2 58.77 14.05 74.49
N TRP A 3 57.64 14.14 73.80
CA TRP A 3 57.22 13.16 72.80
C TRP A 3 57.78 13.56 71.42
N ARG A 4 58.66 12.72 70.86
CA ARG A 4 59.12 12.82 69.46
C ARG A 4 58.13 12.07 68.56
N ILE A 5 57.53 12.76 67.60
CA ILE A 5 56.74 12.16 66.52
C ILE A 5 57.70 11.67 65.43
N ARG A 6 57.62 10.39 65.06
CA ARG A 6 58.35 9.81 63.91
C ARG A 6 57.59 10.10 62.61
N PRO A 7 58.28 10.40 61.49
CA PRO A 7 57.59 10.56 60.21
C PRO A 7 57.18 9.19 59.63
N LEU A 8 55.96 9.11 59.10
CA LEU A 8 55.51 7.97 58.29
C LEU A 8 56.24 7.98 56.94
N LYS A 9 56.71 6.80 56.51
CA LYS A 9 57.34 6.60 55.19
C LYS A 9 56.28 6.64 54.07
N PRO A 10 56.55 7.28 52.94
CA PRO A 10 55.64 7.30 51.79
C PRO A 10 55.88 6.03 50.96
N ARG A 11 55.15 4.95 51.27
CA ARG A 11 55.13 3.77 50.40
C ARG A 11 53.73 3.19 50.41
N LEU A 12 52.87 3.67 49.51
CA LEU A 12 51.68 2.95 49.02
C LEU A 12 50.93 3.68 47.87
N LEU A 13 51.52 4.68 47.20
CA LEU A 13 50.79 5.49 46.22
C LEU A 13 50.77 5.06 44.73
N PRO A 14 51.41 3.99 44.21
CA PRO A 14 51.28 3.70 42.77
C PRO A 14 50.16 2.71 42.43
N VAL A 15 49.57 1.98 43.39
CA VAL A 15 48.65 0.87 43.07
C VAL A 15 47.20 1.33 42.81
N LEU A 16 46.78 2.48 43.37
CA LEU A 16 45.40 2.98 43.20
C LEU A 16 45.16 3.73 41.88
N SER A 17 46.20 4.21 41.19
CA SER A 17 46.05 4.91 39.90
C SER A 17 45.91 3.95 38.71
N ALA A 18 46.38 2.70 38.83
CA ALA A 18 46.23 1.70 37.77
C ALA A 18 44.82 1.08 37.71
N ILE A 19 44.07 1.12 38.81
CA ILE A 19 42.71 0.56 38.88
C ILE A 19 41.67 1.53 38.28
N PHE A 20 41.89 2.84 38.37
CA PHE A 20 40.98 3.83 37.78
C PHE A 20 41.08 3.96 36.25
N LEU A 21 42.21 3.60 35.65
CA LEU A 21 42.38 3.66 34.18
C LEU A 21 41.88 2.41 33.44
N ALA A 22 41.71 1.29 34.16
CA ALA A 22 41.20 0.03 33.60
C ALA A 22 39.66 -0.05 33.48
N LEU A 23 38.94 0.94 34.05
CA LEU A 23 37.47 1.00 34.04
C LEU A 23 36.88 1.89 32.93
N ALA A 24 37.72 2.50 32.08
CA ALA A 24 37.29 3.30 30.94
C ALA A 24 37.29 2.49 29.62
N LEU A 25 36.87 1.23 29.66
CA LEU A 25 36.55 0.52 28.43
C LEU A 25 35.32 1.19 27.79
N PRO A 26 35.39 1.66 26.54
CA PRO A 26 34.25 2.25 25.86
C PRO A 26 33.18 1.16 25.74
N VAL A 27 32.11 1.29 26.52
CA VAL A 27 30.92 0.46 26.36
C VAL A 27 30.47 0.68 24.91
N PRO A 28 30.46 -0.37 24.05
CA PRO A 28 30.01 -0.20 22.69
C PRO A 28 28.60 0.34 22.75
N ALA A 29 28.39 1.55 22.22
CA ALA A 29 27.08 2.16 22.15
C ALA A 29 26.17 1.18 21.41
N VAL A 30 25.26 0.53 22.14
CA VAL A 30 24.21 -0.28 21.55
C VAL A 30 23.41 0.69 20.69
N LYS A 31 23.56 0.60 19.37
CA LYS A 31 22.70 1.33 18.43
C LYS A 31 21.28 0.94 18.79
N ALA A 32 20.53 1.88 19.35
CA ALA A 32 19.09 1.70 19.55
C ALA A 32 18.52 1.27 18.20
N GLN A 33 18.02 0.04 18.13
CA GLN A 33 17.37 -0.46 16.94
C GLN A 33 16.16 0.46 16.72
N LYS A 34 16.15 1.21 15.62
CA LYS A 34 15.00 2.06 15.29
C LYS A 34 13.80 1.13 15.18
N VAL A 35 12.92 1.18 16.18
CA VAL A 35 11.65 0.47 16.14
C VAL A 35 10.80 1.23 15.13
N HIS A 36 10.76 0.71 13.90
CA HIS A 36 9.88 1.24 12.89
C HIS A 36 8.45 0.81 13.22
N PRO A 37 7.45 1.67 12.97
CA PRO A 37 6.06 1.23 13.04
C PRO A 37 5.83 0.12 11.99
N PRO A 38 4.81 -0.73 12.15
CA PRO A 38 4.60 -1.88 11.28
C PRO A 38 4.29 -1.45 9.84
N ASN A 39 4.65 -2.30 8.88
CA ASN A 39 4.18 -2.12 7.50
C ASN A 39 2.69 -2.44 7.42
N ILE A 40 1.96 -1.68 6.61
CA ILE A 40 0.51 -1.85 6.42
C ILE A 40 0.27 -2.26 4.97
N VAL A 41 -0.27 -3.45 4.76
CA VAL A 41 -0.68 -3.94 3.44
C VAL A 41 -2.17 -4.20 3.44
N LEU A 42 -2.89 -3.48 2.59
CA LEU A 42 -4.32 -3.67 2.34
C LEU A 42 -4.51 -4.33 0.98
N ILE A 43 -4.90 -5.60 0.98
CA ILE A 43 -5.24 -6.35 -0.23
C ILE A 43 -6.74 -6.23 -0.46
N ILE A 44 -7.13 -5.70 -1.62
CA ILE A 44 -8.54 -5.48 -1.99
C ILE A 44 -8.83 -6.26 -3.26
N ALA A 45 -9.77 -7.20 -3.19
CA ALA A 45 -10.39 -7.83 -4.35
C ALA A 45 -11.63 -7.05 -4.79
N ASP A 46 -12.03 -7.19 -6.04
CA ASP A 46 -13.15 -6.44 -6.64
C ASP A 46 -14.25 -7.43 -7.03
N ASP A 47 -15.44 -7.28 -6.46
CA ASP A 47 -16.58 -8.22 -6.58
C ASP A 47 -16.32 -9.65 -6.06
N LEU A 48 -15.42 -9.82 -5.09
CA LEU A 48 -15.25 -11.10 -4.40
C LEU A 48 -16.45 -11.40 -3.49
N GLY A 49 -17.14 -12.51 -3.74
CA GLY A 49 -18.27 -12.96 -2.95
C GLY A 49 -17.86 -13.50 -1.58
N TYR A 50 -18.75 -13.37 -0.60
CA TYR A 50 -18.52 -13.88 0.76
C TYR A 50 -18.20 -15.39 0.78
N GLY A 51 -18.83 -16.15 -0.12
CA GLY A 51 -18.66 -17.60 -0.23
C GLY A 51 -17.64 -18.05 -1.29
N ASP A 52 -16.75 -17.17 -1.77
CA ASP A 52 -15.79 -17.52 -2.84
C ASP A 52 -14.46 -18.08 -2.32
N LEU A 53 -14.21 -17.96 -1.02
CA LEU A 53 -12.97 -18.40 -0.37
C LEU A 53 -13.18 -19.69 0.42
N GLY A 54 -12.19 -20.59 0.39
CA GLY A 54 -12.20 -21.84 1.15
C GLY A 54 -12.39 -21.62 2.65
N CYS A 55 -11.72 -20.58 3.18
CA CYS A 55 -11.88 -20.15 4.57
C CYS A 55 -13.27 -19.59 4.90
N PHE A 56 -14.19 -19.44 3.94
CA PHE A 56 -15.61 -19.12 4.18
C PHE A 56 -16.55 -20.25 3.75
N GLY A 57 -16.03 -21.45 3.50
CA GLY A 57 -16.81 -22.67 3.23
C GLY A 57 -16.96 -23.05 1.76
N GLN A 58 -16.31 -22.32 0.84
CA GLN A 58 -16.23 -22.69 -0.57
C GLN A 58 -15.51 -24.05 -0.75
N LYS A 59 -15.93 -24.87 -1.71
CA LYS A 59 -15.34 -26.20 -1.98
C LYS A 59 -14.81 -26.37 -3.41
N VAL A 60 -15.23 -25.53 -4.35
CA VAL A 60 -14.89 -25.62 -5.78
C VAL A 60 -13.61 -24.84 -6.08
N LEU A 61 -13.58 -23.56 -5.70
CA LEU A 61 -12.40 -22.71 -5.88
C LEU A 61 -11.34 -23.04 -4.82
N LYS A 62 -10.07 -23.07 -5.22
CA LYS A 62 -8.95 -23.34 -4.32
C LYS A 62 -8.23 -22.04 -3.97
N THR A 63 -8.23 -21.67 -2.69
CA THR A 63 -7.61 -20.44 -2.19
C THR A 63 -6.56 -20.69 -1.10
N PRO A 64 -5.64 -21.67 -1.27
CA PRO A 64 -4.85 -22.20 -0.17
C PRO A 64 -3.96 -21.17 0.54
N ARG A 65 -3.50 -20.13 -0.17
CA ARG A 65 -2.70 -19.04 0.43
C ARG A 65 -3.54 -18.12 1.30
N ILE A 66 -4.77 -17.81 0.88
CA ILE A 66 -5.71 -16.98 1.65
C ILE A 66 -6.25 -17.80 2.83
N ASP A 67 -6.53 -19.08 2.62
CA ASP A 67 -6.96 -19.99 3.68
C ASP A 67 -5.89 -20.14 4.76
N ARG A 68 -4.63 -20.27 4.34
CA ARG A 68 -3.48 -20.25 5.25
C ARG A 68 -3.38 -18.93 6.02
N MET A 69 -3.47 -17.79 5.34
CA MET A 69 -3.47 -16.47 5.99
C MET A 69 -4.59 -16.32 7.04
N ALA A 70 -5.78 -16.84 6.75
CA ALA A 70 -6.89 -16.85 7.70
C ALA A 70 -6.62 -17.78 8.91
N SER A 71 -5.94 -18.91 8.70
CA SER A 71 -5.59 -19.86 9.77
C SER A 71 -4.44 -19.40 10.66
N GLU A 72 -3.50 -18.61 10.11
CA GLU A 72 -2.35 -18.05 10.83
C GLU A 72 -2.67 -16.69 11.47
N GLY A 73 -3.84 -16.13 11.18
CA GLY A 73 -4.23 -14.77 11.59
C GLY A 73 -5.64 -14.71 12.17
N MET A 74 -6.34 -13.65 11.78
CA MET A 74 -7.71 -13.37 12.24
C MET A 74 -8.66 -13.28 11.06
N ARG A 75 -9.83 -13.93 11.20
CA ARG A 75 -10.91 -13.91 10.20
C ARG A 75 -12.16 -13.29 10.82
N PHE A 76 -12.73 -12.33 10.12
CA PHE A 76 -14.01 -11.72 10.49
C PHE A 76 -15.15 -12.33 9.69
N THR A 77 -16.20 -12.80 10.36
CA THR A 77 -17.43 -13.30 9.72
C THR A 77 -18.52 -12.23 9.61
N GLN A 78 -18.26 -11.05 10.17
CA GLN A 78 -19.14 -9.87 10.20
C GLN A 78 -18.30 -8.63 9.88
N PHE A 79 -17.85 -8.54 8.63
CA PHE A 79 -17.06 -7.41 8.12
C PHE A 79 -17.80 -6.78 6.94
N TYR A 80 -18.12 -5.49 7.05
CA TYR A 80 -19.02 -4.81 6.12
C TYR A 80 -18.27 -3.72 5.35
N ALA A 81 -18.41 -3.74 4.02
CA ALA A 81 -17.94 -2.67 3.17
C ALA A 81 -18.72 -1.37 3.43
N GLY A 82 -18.10 -0.22 3.14
CA GLY A 82 -18.73 1.09 3.36
C GLY A 82 -19.92 1.39 2.42
N SER A 83 -20.08 0.62 1.35
CA SER A 83 -21.19 0.69 0.41
C SER A 83 -21.30 -0.61 -0.39
N THR A 84 -22.41 -0.80 -1.11
CA THR A 84 -22.70 -1.98 -1.94
C THR A 84 -22.06 -1.94 -3.33
N VAL A 85 -21.34 -0.87 -3.68
CA VAL A 85 -20.69 -0.69 -4.98
C VAL A 85 -19.28 -0.08 -4.86
N CYS A 86 -18.46 -0.35 -5.89
CA CYS A 86 -17.03 -0.02 -5.98
C CYS A 86 -16.63 1.35 -5.43
N ALA A 87 -16.98 2.44 -6.14
CA ALA A 87 -16.38 3.74 -5.85
C ALA A 87 -16.81 4.33 -4.50
N PRO A 88 -18.09 4.28 -4.11
CA PRO A 88 -18.50 4.69 -2.76
C PRO A 88 -17.83 3.88 -1.65
N SER A 89 -17.68 2.56 -1.81
CA SER A 89 -16.98 1.72 -0.82
C SER A 89 -15.52 2.14 -0.65
N ARG A 90 -14.82 2.40 -1.78
CA ARG A 90 -13.45 2.92 -1.78
C ARG A 90 -13.37 4.31 -1.14
N SER A 91 -14.36 5.17 -1.37
CA SER A 91 -14.39 6.50 -0.76
C SER A 91 -14.54 6.43 0.75
N VAL A 92 -15.42 5.55 1.25
CA VAL A 92 -15.56 5.30 2.70
C VAL A 92 -14.25 4.77 3.28
N LEU A 93 -13.63 3.78 2.63
CA LEU A 93 -12.34 3.23 3.04
C LEU A 93 -11.25 4.31 3.15
N MET A 94 -11.12 5.14 2.12
CA MET A 94 -10.06 6.16 2.07
C MET A 94 -10.30 7.30 3.05
N THR A 95 -11.55 7.70 3.27
CA THR A 95 -11.90 8.86 4.10
C THR A 95 -12.18 8.51 5.56
N GLY A 96 -12.45 7.25 5.88
CA GLY A 96 -12.94 6.81 7.18
C GLY A 96 -14.34 7.36 7.53
N ARG A 97 -15.09 7.87 6.54
CA ARG A 97 -16.40 8.50 6.74
C ARG A 97 -17.52 7.62 6.22
N HIS A 98 -18.65 7.59 6.93
CA HIS A 98 -19.88 6.97 6.44
C HIS A 98 -20.27 7.50 5.05
N MET A 99 -20.86 6.67 4.18
CA MET A 99 -21.13 7.04 2.77
C MET A 99 -21.89 8.36 2.63
N GLY A 100 -22.85 8.64 3.52
CA GLY A 100 -23.61 9.90 3.55
C GLY A 100 -22.79 11.17 3.83
N ARG A 101 -21.50 11.04 4.18
CA ARG A 101 -20.55 12.15 4.44
C ARG A 101 -19.35 12.14 3.49
N THR A 102 -19.25 11.16 2.61
CA THR A 102 -18.23 11.12 1.55
C THR A 102 -18.66 11.92 0.33
N VAL A 103 -17.70 12.34 -0.49
CA VAL A 103 -17.94 13.05 -1.76
C VAL A 103 -18.42 12.12 -2.87
N VAL A 104 -18.03 10.85 -2.82
CA VAL A 104 -18.41 9.82 -3.81
C VAL A 104 -19.48 8.91 -3.22
N ARG A 105 -20.72 9.06 -3.71
CA ARG A 105 -21.89 8.34 -3.18
C ARG A 105 -22.57 7.39 -4.16
N GLY A 106 -22.10 7.34 -5.41
CA GLY A 106 -22.53 6.38 -6.40
C GLY A 106 -21.45 6.14 -7.45
N ASN A 107 -21.55 5.02 -8.16
CA ASN A 107 -20.84 4.88 -9.43
C ASN A 107 -21.49 5.82 -10.44
N SER A 108 -20.69 6.62 -11.14
CA SER A 108 -21.19 7.67 -12.03
C SER A 108 -20.42 7.68 -13.35
N THR A 109 -21.10 8.10 -14.41
CA THR A 109 -20.46 8.46 -15.68
C THR A 109 -19.75 9.80 -15.61
N ARG A 110 -20.06 10.62 -14.59
CA ARG A 110 -19.33 11.84 -14.26
C ARG A 110 -18.12 11.53 -13.38
N PRO A 111 -17.09 12.40 -13.39
CA PRO A 111 -15.96 12.34 -12.48
C PRO A 111 -16.31 11.89 -11.05
N VAL A 112 -15.74 10.75 -10.66
CA VAL A 112 -15.82 10.23 -9.30
C VAL A 112 -14.47 10.52 -8.65
N ILE A 113 -14.37 11.63 -7.94
CA ILE A 113 -13.08 12.17 -7.48
C ILE A 113 -13.04 12.24 -5.96
N LEU A 114 -11.97 11.72 -5.38
CA LEU A 114 -11.50 12.14 -4.06
C LEU A 114 -10.50 13.28 -4.25
N ARG A 115 -10.72 14.42 -3.61
CA ARG A 115 -9.89 15.61 -3.80
C ARG A 115 -8.77 15.68 -2.76
N PRO A 116 -7.67 16.43 -3.01
CA PRO A 116 -6.58 16.56 -2.06
C PRO A 116 -7.00 17.07 -0.67
N GLU A 117 -8.04 17.91 -0.60
CA GLU A 117 -8.61 18.44 0.63
C GLU A 117 -9.50 17.45 1.41
N ASP A 118 -9.94 16.36 0.77
CA ASP A 118 -10.70 15.33 1.46
C ASP A 118 -9.78 14.54 2.40
N PRO A 119 -10.26 14.12 3.59
CA PRO A 119 -9.52 13.19 4.42
C PRO A 119 -9.18 11.95 3.61
N ASN A 120 -7.92 11.56 3.64
CA ASN A 120 -7.47 10.42 2.91
C ASN A 120 -6.39 9.67 3.69
N LEU A 121 -6.55 8.36 3.76
CA LEU A 121 -5.69 7.45 4.52
C LEU A 121 -4.21 7.53 4.08
N ALA A 122 -3.97 7.77 2.78
CA ALA A 122 -2.62 7.84 2.22
C ALA A 122 -1.85 9.05 2.76
N ALA A 123 -2.43 10.26 2.72
CA ALA A 123 -1.82 11.47 3.25
C ALA A 123 -1.63 11.41 4.77
N LEU A 124 -2.56 10.78 5.50
CA LEU A 124 -2.41 10.56 6.93
C LEU A 124 -1.21 9.66 7.25
N LEU A 125 -1.07 8.53 6.56
CA LEU A 125 0.07 7.63 6.78
C LEU A 125 1.39 8.25 6.31
N LYS A 126 1.36 9.02 5.21
CA LYS A 126 2.50 9.77 4.73
C LYS A 126 2.97 10.81 5.75
N SER A 127 2.07 11.54 6.40
CA SER A 127 2.44 12.48 7.47
C SER A 127 3.01 11.78 8.72
N ALA A 128 2.66 10.51 8.93
CA ALA A 128 3.26 9.64 9.94
C ALA A 128 4.59 8.99 9.51
N GLY A 129 5.15 9.36 8.36
CA GLY A 129 6.46 8.90 7.89
C GLY A 129 6.45 7.63 7.05
N TYR A 130 5.28 7.16 6.59
CA TYR A 130 5.17 6.02 5.70
C TYR A 130 5.44 6.41 4.24
N ARG A 131 6.11 5.53 3.50
CA ARG A 131 6.04 5.54 2.03
C ARG A 131 4.71 4.90 1.60
N ALA A 132 3.90 5.57 0.79
CA ALA A 132 2.55 5.10 0.43
C ALA A 132 2.40 4.68 -1.05
N ALA A 133 1.93 3.48 -1.35
CA ALA A 133 1.64 3.02 -2.71
C ALA A 133 0.19 2.58 -2.91
N CYS A 134 -0.34 2.84 -4.11
CA CYS A 134 -1.56 2.24 -4.60
C CYS A 134 -1.26 1.49 -5.90
N ILE A 135 -1.51 0.19 -5.94
CA ILE A 135 -1.19 -0.66 -7.09
C ILE A 135 -2.45 -1.43 -7.50
N GLY A 136 -2.86 -1.25 -8.75
CA GLY A 136 -4.06 -1.80 -9.36
C GLY A 136 -5.19 -0.76 -9.51
N LYS A 137 -6.43 -1.10 -9.16
CA LYS A 137 -7.60 -0.22 -9.33
C LYS A 137 -7.62 0.87 -8.25
N TRP A 138 -7.52 2.13 -8.65
CA TRP A 138 -7.82 3.27 -7.79
C TRP A 138 -9.34 3.48 -7.70
N GLY A 139 -9.99 3.76 -8.83
CA GLY A 139 -11.45 3.82 -8.93
C GLY A 139 -12.12 5.05 -8.28
N LEU A 140 -11.31 6.03 -7.85
CA LEU A 140 -11.73 7.32 -7.27
C LEU A 140 -11.04 8.50 -7.98
N GLY A 141 -10.65 8.29 -9.23
CA GLY A 141 -10.05 9.31 -10.07
C GLY A 141 -10.89 9.61 -11.30
N THR A 142 -10.54 10.72 -11.93
CA THR A 142 -10.98 11.07 -13.26
C THR A 142 -10.00 10.60 -14.33
N PRO A 143 -10.51 10.34 -15.53
CA PRO A 143 -9.62 10.00 -16.64
C PRO A 143 -8.76 11.17 -17.11
N ASP A 144 -9.23 12.42 -17.05
CA ASP A 144 -8.50 13.61 -17.50
C ASP A 144 -7.30 13.97 -16.60
N ASN A 145 -7.38 13.64 -15.31
CA ASN A 145 -6.25 13.74 -14.39
C ASN A 145 -5.69 12.36 -14.04
N ILE A 146 -4.80 11.84 -14.89
CA ILE A 146 -4.14 10.55 -14.68
C ILE A 146 -3.20 10.52 -13.46
N SER A 147 -2.87 11.68 -12.88
CA SER A 147 -2.04 11.80 -11.66
C SER A 147 -2.82 11.55 -10.38
N ASN A 148 -4.16 11.47 -10.42
CA ASN A 148 -5.06 11.55 -9.27
C ASN A 148 -4.61 10.79 -7.99
N PRO A 149 -4.11 9.53 -8.03
CA PRO A 149 -3.62 8.87 -6.83
C PRO A 149 -2.41 9.58 -6.20
N ASN A 150 -1.46 10.05 -7.01
CA ASN A 150 -0.29 10.76 -6.53
C ASN A 150 -0.64 12.13 -5.93
N ASP A 151 -1.66 12.78 -6.46
CA ASP A 151 -2.12 14.11 -6.00
C ASP A 151 -2.75 14.07 -4.60
N ILE A 152 -3.19 12.90 -4.15
CA ILE A 152 -3.85 12.72 -2.84
C ILE A 152 -2.98 11.97 -1.83
N GLY A 153 -1.67 11.94 -2.02
CA GLY A 153 -0.74 11.43 -1.01
C GLY A 153 -0.11 10.07 -1.30
N PHE A 154 -0.43 9.41 -2.41
CA PHE A 154 0.34 8.24 -2.83
C PHE A 154 1.68 8.66 -3.45
N ASP A 155 2.72 8.07 -2.91
CA ASP A 155 4.10 8.23 -3.33
C ASP A 155 4.44 7.42 -4.59
N HIS A 156 3.69 6.34 -4.81
CA HIS A 156 3.78 5.48 -5.98
C HIS A 156 2.38 5.02 -6.40
N PHE A 157 2.11 5.07 -7.71
CA PHE A 157 0.92 4.50 -8.31
C PHE A 157 1.25 3.71 -9.57
N PHE A 158 0.61 2.54 -9.70
CA PHE A 158 0.62 1.76 -10.93
C PHE A 158 -0.72 1.03 -11.12
N GLY A 159 -1.51 1.42 -12.11
CA GLY A 159 -2.73 0.71 -12.47
C GLY A 159 -3.82 1.55 -13.14
N TYR A 160 -5.07 1.33 -12.73
CA TYR A 160 -6.25 1.99 -13.31
C TYR A 160 -6.68 3.18 -12.46
N VAL A 161 -6.79 4.36 -13.07
CA VAL A 161 -7.22 5.57 -12.35
C VAL A 161 -8.73 5.54 -12.09
N ASP A 162 -9.52 5.18 -13.10
CA ASP A 162 -10.98 5.15 -13.02
C ASP A 162 -11.55 3.71 -13.07
N MET A 163 -12.87 3.61 -12.85
CA MET A 163 -13.57 2.32 -12.81
C MET A 163 -13.75 1.65 -14.18
N TRP A 164 -13.86 2.42 -15.26
CA TRP A 164 -14.18 1.91 -16.59
C TRP A 164 -12.99 1.21 -17.22
N HIS A 165 -11.81 1.82 -17.06
CA HIS A 165 -10.56 1.20 -17.49
C HIS A 165 -10.35 -0.14 -16.77
N ALA A 166 -10.68 -0.19 -15.47
CA ALA A 166 -10.46 -1.34 -14.62
C ALA A 166 -11.31 -2.58 -14.95
N HIS A 167 -12.21 -2.53 -15.93
CA HIS A 167 -12.92 -3.72 -16.40
C HIS A 167 -12.01 -4.56 -17.32
N ASN A 168 -10.99 -3.99 -17.95
CA ASN A 168 -10.17 -4.73 -18.89
C ASN A 168 -8.95 -5.38 -18.21
N PHE A 169 -8.88 -6.71 -18.17
CA PHE A 169 -7.68 -7.43 -17.68
C PHE A 169 -6.47 -7.37 -18.61
N TYR A 170 -6.67 -7.00 -19.87
CA TYR A 170 -5.65 -6.88 -20.90
C TYR A 170 -5.77 -5.52 -21.61
N PRO A 171 -5.56 -4.40 -20.89
CA PRO A 171 -5.67 -3.06 -21.45
C PRO A 171 -4.50 -2.74 -22.37
N GLU A 172 -4.65 -1.77 -23.28
CA GLU A 172 -3.53 -1.30 -24.13
C GLU A 172 -2.56 -0.39 -23.37
N PHE A 173 -2.94 0.10 -22.21
CA PHE A 173 -2.09 0.93 -21.37
C PHE A 173 -2.50 0.82 -19.90
N LEU A 174 -1.59 1.18 -19.01
CA LEU A 174 -1.84 1.47 -17.60
C LEU A 174 -1.28 2.85 -17.28
N ILE A 175 -1.50 3.31 -16.06
CA ILE A 175 -0.96 4.58 -15.58
C ILE A 175 0.07 4.29 -14.49
N ARG A 176 1.26 4.88 -14.63
CA ARG A 176 2.35 4.84 -13.65
C ARG A 176 2.75 6.25 -13.27
N ASN A 177 2.55 6.62 -12.01
CA ASN A 177 2.94 7.93 -11.47
C ASN A 177 2.54 9.11 -12.40
N GLY A 178 1.27 9.16 -12.81
CA GLY A 178 0.76 10.20 -13.72
C GLY A 178 1.24 10.09 -15.18
N ARG A 179 1.85 8.98 -15.59
CA ARG A 179 2.31 8.75 -16.98
C ARG A 179 1.67 7.51 -17.57
N VAL A 180 1.41 7.56 -18.87
CA VAL A 180 0.87 6.42 -19.62
C VAL A 180 1.98 5.41 -19.86
N GLU A 181 1.74 4.17 -19.45
CA GLU A 181 2.57 3.01 -19.74
C GLU A 181 1.85 2.13 -20.76
N LYS A 182 2.33 2.09 -22.00
CA LYS A 182 1.74 1.24 -23.05
C LYS A 182 2.05 -0.22 -22.78
N LEU A 183 1.05 -1.07 -22.96
CA LEU A 183 1.16 -2.52 -22.91
C LEU A 183 1.15 -3.12 -24.32
N ARG A 184 1.47 -4.40 -24.41
CA ARG A 184 1.59 -5.17 -25.66
C ARG A 184 0.26 -5.80 -26.12
N ASN A 185 -0.81 -5.51 -25.39
CA ASN A 185 -2.16 -5.97 -25.71
C ASN A 185 -2.75 -5.15 -26.88
N GLU A 186 -3.74 -5.74 -27.54
CA GLU A 186 -4.55 -5.03 -28.54
C GLU A 186 -6.03 -5.33 -28.29
N VAL A 187 -6.86 -4.29 -28.27
CA VAL A 187 -8.32 -4.42 -28.18
C VAL A 187 -8.98 -4.51 -29.54
N ALA A 188 -10.17 -5.12 -29.58
CA ALA A 188 -10.94 -5.25 -30.81
C ALA A 188 -11.18 -3.87 -31.46
N PRO A 189 -11.24 -3.77 -32.80
CA PRO A 189 -11.40 -2.50 -33.52
C PRO A 189 -12.53 -1.60 -32.99
N ARG A 190 -13.67 -2.18 -32.59
CA ARG A 190 -14.81 -1.45 -32.02
C ARG A 190 -14.50 -0.68 -30.73
N TRP A 191 -13.44 -1.06 -30.01
CA TRP A 191 -13.00 -0.44 -28.75
C TRP A 191 -11.88 0.58 -28.94
N LYS A 192 -11.28 0.69 -30.14
CA LYS A 192 -10.20 1.64 -30.42
C LYS A 192 -10.54 3.10 -30.12
N PRO A 193 -11.77 3.60 -30.35
CA PRO A 193 -12.15 4.95 -29.94
C PRO A 193 -12.01 5.22 -28.42
N PHE A 194 -12.01 4.15 -27.60
CA PHE A 194 -11.85 4.24 -26.15
C PHE A 194 -10.41 4.02 -25.68
N GLN A 195 -9.44 3.74 -26.56
CA GLN A 195 -8.03 3.55 -26.16
C GLN A 195 -7.25 4.86 -26.13
N VAL A 196 -7.90 5.93 -25.67
CA VAL A 196 -7.30 7.25 -25.53
C VAL A 196 -7.07 7.52 -24.04
N PRO A 197 -5.82 7.51 -23.55
CA PRO A 197 -5.51 7.93 -22.20
C PRO A 197 -6.00 9.35 -21.95
N GLY A 198 -6.45 9.67 -20.75
CA GLY A 198 -6.97 11.02 -20.48
C GLY A 198 -8.47 11.20 -20.74
N LYS A 199 -9.12 10.31 -21.51
CA LYS A 199 -10.54 10.49 -21.90
C LYS A 199 -11.51 9.77 -20.98
N ALA A 200 -12.71 10.34 -20.84
CA ALA A 200 -13.84 9.69 -20.20
C ALA A 200 -13.99 8.24 -20.70
N GLN A 201 -14.01 7.28 -19.78
CA GLN A 201 -14.10 5.85 -20.08
C GLN A 201 -12.94 5.29 -20.93
N GLY A 202 -11.78 5.95 -20.90
CA GLY A 202 -10.57 5.53 -21.60
C GLY A 202 -10.04 4.18 -21.09
N GLY A 203 -9.44 3.39 -21.98
CA GLY A 203 -8.83 2.09 -21.68
C GLY A 203 -9.82 0.91 -21.57
N ARG A 204 -11.14 1.16 -21.60
CA ARG A 204 -12.14 0.08 -21.59
C ARG A 204 -12.11 -0.75 -22.87
N GLY A 205 -12.42 -2.03 -22.77
CA GLY A 205 -12.73 -2.85 -23.94
C GLY A 205 -12.27 -4.28 -23.82
N VAL A 206 -12.43 -5.03 -24.90
CA VAL A 206 -12.12 -6.46 -24.97
C VAL A 206 -10.88 -6.68 -25.84
N ALA A 207 -9.86 -7.29 -25.25
CA ALA A 207 -8.62 -7.64 -25.93
C ALA A 207 -8.79 -8.78 -26.95
N VAL A 208 -8.27 -8.55 -28.15
CA VAL A 208 -8.05 -9.56 -29.21
C VAL A 208 -6.62 -10.13 -29.17
N LYS A 209 -5.65 -9.37 -28.65
CA LYS A 209 -4.30 -9.84 -28.35
C LYS A 209 -4.02 -9.64 -26.85
N ARG A 210 -3.71 -10.74 -26.17
CA ARG A 210 -3.62 -10.84 -24.71
C ARG A 210 -2.23 -11.31 -24.31
N ILE A 211 -1.33 -10.37 -24.09
CA ILE A 211 0.07 -10.61 -23.74
C ILE A 211 0.34 -10.20 -22.28
N ASP A 212 -0.05 -8.98 -21.92
CA ASP A 212 0.21 -8.41 -20.60
C ASP A 212 -1.05 -8.51 -19.74
N TYR A 213 -1.10 -9.50 -18.84
CA TYR A 213 -2.19 -9.65 -17.89
C TYR A 213 -1.99 -8.68 -16.72
N ALA A 214 -2.83 -7.65 -16.64
CA ALA A 214 -2.64 -6.54 -15.71
C ALA A 214 -2.60 -6.97 -14.22
N PRO A 215 -3.40 -7.95 -13.74
CA PRO A 215 -3.26 -8.45 -12.37
C PRO A 215 -1.87 -9.00 -12.03
N ASP A 216 -1.21 -9.71 -12.96
CA ASP A 216 0.16 -10.20 -12.74
C ASP A 216 1.16 -9.04 -12.66
N LEU A 217 0.97 -8.02 -13.50
CA LEU A 217 1.78 -6.80 -13.44
C LEU A 217 1.62 -6.09 -12.08
N PHE A 218 0.41 -6.05 -11.53
CA PHE A 218 0.16 -5.46 -10.21
C PHE A 218 0.82 -6.25 -9.08
N VAL A 219 0.81 -7.58 -9.15
CA VAL A 219 1.51 -8.42 -8.17
C VAL A 219 3.01 -8.16 -8.25
N ALA A 220 3.60 -8.16 -9.44
CA ALA A 220 5.02 -7.89 -9.63
C ALA A 220 5.43 -6.50 -9.12
N GLU A 221 4.62 -5.47 -9.38
CA GLU A 221 4.89 -4.12 -8.87
C GLU A 221 4.76 -4.04 -7.35
N ALA A 222 3.77 -4.72 -6.76
CA ALA A 222 3.59 -4.78 -5.30
C ALA A 222 4.80 -5.45 -4.62
N GLU A 223 5.28 -6.57 -5.16
CA GLU A 223 6.48 -7.23 -4.65
C GLU A 223 7.72 -6.33 -4.77
N LYS A 224 7.87 -5.64 -5.90
CA LYS A 224 8.96 -4.68 -6.11
C LYS A 224 8.90 -3.55 -5.07
N PHE A 225 7.74 -2.93 -4.89
CA PHE A 225 7.56 -1.85 -3.92
C PHE A 225 7.92 -2.31 -2.49
N ILE A 226 7.46 -3.50 -2.08
CA ILE A 226 7.80 -4.06 -0.76
C ILE A 226 9.31 -4.25 -0.62
N ARG A 227 9.98 -4.81 -1.64
CA ARG A 227 11.44 -5.05 -1.60
C ARG A 227 12.25 -3.75 -1.52
N GLU A 228 11.83 -2.72 -2.25
CA GLU A 228 12.51 -1.42 -2.28
C GLU A 228 12.33 -0.62 -0.98
N ASN A 229 11.23 -0.84 -0.25
CA ASN A 229 10.88 -0.05 0.93
C ASN A 229 11.01 -0.80 2.26
N LYS A 230 11.59 -2.01 2.27
CA LYS A 230 11.70 -2.87 3.46
C LYS A 230 12.47 -2.28 4.66
N GLU A 231 13.31 -1.27 4.42
CA GLU A 231 14.14 -0.63 5.45
C GLU A 231 13.38 0.47 6.24
N GLY A 232 12.18 0.83 5.80
CA GLY A 232 11.33 1.82 6.47
C GLY A 232 9.87 1.40 6.49
N PRO A 233 9.01 2.12 7.22
CA PRO A 233 7.58 1.82 7.23
C PRO A 233 6.95 2.16 5.88
N PHE A 234 6.17 1.22 5.34
CA PHE A 234 5.41 1.43 4.11
C PHE A 234 3.93 1.09 4.27
N PHE A 235 3.12 1.79 3.49
CA PHE A 235 1.70 1.55 3.32
C PHE A 235 1.44 1.16 1.87
N LEU A 236 0.82 0.01 1.64
CA LEU A 236 0.48 -0.49 0.32
C LEU A 236 -1.01 -0.82 0.25
N ILE A 237 -1.73 -0.16 -0.65
CA ILE A 237 -3.01 -0.66 -1.15
C ILE A 237 -2.74 -1.47 -2.41
N HIS A 238 -2.85 -2.78 -2.30
CA HIS A 238 -2.83 -3.70 -3.43
C HIS A 238 -4.27 -4.01 -3.85
N SER A 239 -4.79 -3.23 -4.78
CA SER A 239 -6.20 -3.30 -5.21
C SER A 239 -6.34 -3.98 -6.56
N LEU A 240 -6.65 -5.27 -6.54
CA LEU A 240 -6.92 -6.03 -7.74
C LEU A 240 -8.31 -5.68 -8.30
N ASN A 241 -8.48 -5.82 -9.60
CA ASN A 241 -9.78 -5.78 -10.28
C ASN A 241 -10.37 -7.19 -10.48
N VAL A 242 -9.80 -8.22 -9.87
CA VAL A 242 -10.30 -9.61 -9.91
C VAL A 242 -11.12 -9.86 -8.63
N PRO A 243 -12.23 -10.63 -8.69
CA PRO A 243 -12.83 -11.31 -9.85
C PRO A 243 -13.85 -10.51 -10.68
N HIS A 244 -13.94 -9.18 -10.53
CA HIS A 244 -14.88 -8.33 -11.29
C HIS A 244 -14.90 -8.65 -12.79
N ALA A 245 -16.09 -8.62 -13.38
CA ALA A 245 -16.28 -8.95 -14.78
C ALA A 245 -15.53 -8.01 -15.74
N ASN A 246 -15.09 -8.56 -16.87
CA ASN A 246 -14.46 -7.82 -17.97
C ASN A 246 -15.49 -7.34 -19.00
#